data_AF-A0A382Z3X1-F1
#
_entry.id   AF-A0A382Z3X1-F1
#
_cell.length_a   1.000
_cell.length_b   1.000
_cell.length_c   1.000
_cell.angle_alpha   90.00
_cell.angle_beta   90.00
_cell.angle_gamma   90.00
#
_symmetry.space_group_name_H-M   'P 1'
#
loop_
_entity.id
_entity.type
_entity.pdbx_description
1 polymer ?
#
loop_
_entity_poly.entity_id
_entity_poly.type
_entity_poly.pdbx_seq_one_letter_code
_entity_poly.pdbx_strand_id
1 'polypeptide(L)'
;MGKRFLIFLLSNLLISACTSKDQQPLVADRVLTNGKIFTVDDTQPWAEAVAIQGKRFIYVGENTGAQAFVGPETTTYNLDGKLVIPGLVDAHT
;
A
#
# COMPACT_ATOMS: atom_id res chain seq x y z
N MET A 1 49.93 2.23 28.74
CA MET A 1 48.81 3.16 28.46
C MET A 1 48.19 2.99 27.06
N GLY A 2 48.32 1.82 26.39
CA GLY A 2 47.94 1.70 24.96
C GLY A 2 47.20 0.43 24.54
N LYS A 3 46.86 -0.49 25.46
CA LYS A 3 46.15 -1.74 25.12
C LYS A 3 44.68 -1.76 25.54
N ARG A 4 44.28 -0.93 26.52
CA ARG A 4 42.88 -0.80 26.95
C ARG A 4 42.04 0.08 26.03
N PHE A 5 42.65 1.07 25.37
CA PHE A 5 41.96 1.97 24.44
C PHE A 5 41.63 1.29 23.10
N LEU A 6 42.48 0.36 22.64
CA LEU A 6 42.30 -0.37 21.39
C LEU A 6 41.15 -1.39 21.44
N ILE A 7 40.82 -1.90 22.65
CA ILE A 7 39.71 -2.84 22.85
C ILE A 7 38.35 -2.13 22.82
N PHE A 8 38.27 -0.87 23.28
CA PHE A 8 37.01 -0.11 23.23
C PHE A 8 36.61 0.34 21.81
N LEU A 9 37.58 0.52 20.91
CA LEU A 9 37.31 0.90 19.52
C LEU A 9 36.78 -0.26 18.66
N LEU A 10 37.12 -1.52 18.98
CA LEU A 10 36.65 -2.70 18.24
C LEU A 10 35.24 -3.19 18.67
N SER A 11 34.79 -2.82 19.87
CA SER A 11 33.50 -3.28 20.42
C SER A 11 32.28 -2.52 19.88
N ASN A 12 32.46 -1.33 19.30
CA ASN A 12 31.36 -0.50 18.81
C ASN A 12 30.93 -0.81 17.36
N LEU A 13 31.71 -1.63 16.63
CA LEU A 13 31.44 -1.93 15.22
C LEU A 13 30.41 -3.05 14.99
N LEU A 14 29.97 -3.75 16.05
CA LEU A 14 29.09 -4.91 15.95
C LEU A 14 27.60 -4.63 16.23
N ILE A 15 27.22 -3.42 16.66
CA ILE A 15 25.83 -3.12 17.09
C ILE A 15 25.01 -2.41 15.99
N SER A 16 25.64 -1.96 14.90
CA SER A 16 24.99 -1.12 13.88
C SER A 16 24.41 -1.89 12.67
N ALA A 17 24.10 -3.18 12.82
CA ALA A 17 23.61 -4.03 11.72
C ALA A 17 22.09 -4.21 11.67
N CYS A 18 21.34 -3.70 12.66
CA CYS A 18 19.88 -3.77 12.68
C CYS A 18 19.25 -2.38 12.54
N THR A 19 19.57 -1.66 11.45
CA THR A 19 18.64 -0.65 10.95
C THR A 19 17.51 -1.40 10.27
N SER A 20 16.39 -1.57 10.97
CA SER A 20 15.11 -1.85 10.33
C SER A 20 14.91 -0.75 9.29
N LYS A 21 14.99 -1.12 8.01
CA LYS A 21 14.71 -0.21 6.90
C LYS A 21 13.28 0.26 7.12
N ASP A 22 13.10 1.51 7.51
CA ASP A 22 11.82 2.12 7.82
C ASP A 22 10.88 1.86 6.64
N GLN A 23 9.94 0.92 6.81
CA GLN A 23 8.97 0.59 5.78
C GLN A 23 7.98 1.74 5.76
N GLN A 24 8.26 2.72 4.90
CA GLN A 24 7.34 3.81 4.64
C GLN A 24 5.96 3.22 4.36
N PRO A 25 4.90 3.68 5.05
CA PRO A 25 3.55 3.16 4.86
C PRO A 25 3.19 3.21 3.38
N LEU A 26 2.58 2.14 2.86
CA LEU A 26 2.13 2.12 1.47
C LEU A 26 0.89 3.02 1.34
N VAL A 27 1.09 4.25 0.89
CA VAL A 27 0.04 5.26 0.73
C VAL A 27 -0.46 5.30 -0.71
N ALA A 28 -1.77 5.42 -0.87
CA ALA A 28 -2.43 5.55 -2.17
C ALA A 28 -2.39 6.99 -2.69
N ASP A 29 -2.32 7.16 -4.01
CA ASP A 29 -2.61 8.45 -4.64
C ASP A 29 -4.12 8.71 -4.64
N ARG A 30 -4.91 7.64 -4.83
CA ARG A 30 -6.37 7.70 -4.92
C ARG A 30 -7.02 6.54 -4.18
N VAL A 31 -8.11 6.84 -3.48
CA VAL A 31 -8.98 5.81 -2.88
C VAL A 31 -10.39 6.04 -3.37
N LEU A 32 -11.02 4.99 -3.89
CA LEU A 32 -12.43 5.00 -4.28
C LEU A 32 -13.17 4.18 -3.24
N THR A 33 -14.21 4.74 -2.63
CA THR A 33 -15.02 4.09 -1.58
C THR A 33 -16.49 4.06 -1.95
N ASN A 34 -17.25 3.23 -1.23
CA ASN A 34 -18.70 3.11 -1.32
C ASN A 34 -19.14 2.82 -2.75
N GLY A 35 -18.41 1.96 -3.46
CA GLY A 35 -18.75 1.50 -4.79
C GLY A 35 -19.36 0.09 -4.77
N LYS A 36 -19.98 -0.28 -5.89
CA LYS A 36 -20.22 -1.69 -6.22
C LYS A 36 -19.17 -2.10 -7.25
N ILE A 37 -18.04 -2.63 -6.79
CA ILE A 37 -16.85 -2.85 -7.63
C ILE A 37 -16.78 -4.32 -8.03
N PHE A 38 -16.92 -4.62 -9.32
CA PHE A 38 -16.78 -5.97 -9.85
C PHE A 38 -15.31 -6.25 -10.19
N THR A 39 -14.73 -7.30 -9.60
CA THR A 39 -13.27 -7.57 -9.69
C THR A 39 -12.90 -8.60 -10.77
N VAL A 40 -13.86 -9.45 -11.18
CA VAL A 40 -13.61 -10.65 -12.02
C VAL A 40 -12.72 -11.70 -11.31
N ASP A 41 -12.52 -11.57 -10.00
CA ASP A 41 -11.90 -12.61 -9.18
C ASP A 41 -12.98 -13.56 -8.65
N ASP A 42 -12.92 -14.85 -9.00
CA ASP A 42 -13.91 -15.85 -8.55
C ASP A 42 -13.99 -15.99 -7.03
N THR A 43 -12.89 -15.68 -6.31
CA THR A 43 -12.81 -15.80 -4.85
C THR A 43 -13.31 -14.54 -4.14
N GLN A 44 -13.25 -13.39 -4.80
CA GLN A 44 -13.76 -12.12 -4.31
C GLN A 44 -14.40 -11.30 -5.44
N PRO A 45 -15.59 -11.68 -5.97
CA PRO A 45 -16.15 -11.04 -7.16
C PRO A 45 -16.56 -9.58 -6.97
N TRP A 46 -16.80 -9.19 -5.72
CA TRP A 46 -17.25 -7.85 -5.34
C TRP A 46 -16.32 -7.24 -4.30
N ALA A 47 -16.14 -5.92 -4.42
CA ALA A 47 -15.50 -5.08 -3.43
C ALA A 47 -16.29 -3.78 -3.27
N GLU A 48 -16.04 -3.08 -2.17
CA GLU A 48 -16.66 -1.79 -1.87
C GLU A 48 -15.70 -0.61 -2.13
N ALA A 49 -14.40 -0.87 -2.05
CA ALA A 49 -13.35 0.12 -2.17
C ALA A 49 -12.09 -0.42 -2.85
N VAL A 50 -11.36 0.50 -3.48
CA VAL A 50 -10.03 0.25 -4.04
C VAL A 50 -9.08 1.39 -3.68
N ALA A 51 -7.81 1.05 -3.43
CA ALA A 51 -6.74 2.03 -3.25
C ALA A 51 -5.71 1.87 -4.37
N ILE A 52 -5.31 2.98 -4.96
CA ILE A 52 -4.50 3.03 -6.19
C ILE A 52 -3.24 3.86 -5.94
N GLN A 53 -2.08 3.29 -6.26
CA GLN A 53 -0.80 4.00 -6.30
C GLN A 53 -0.23 3.90 -7.72
N GLY A 54 -0.04 5.05 -8.35
CA GLY A 54 0.33 5.20 -9.74
C GLY A 54 -0.66 4.49 -10.67
N LYS A 55 -0.25 3.33 -11.19
CA LYS A 55 -1.02 2.50 -12.12
C LYS A 55 -1.42 1.15 -11.54
N ARG A 56 -1.29 0.97 -10.23
CA ARG A 56 -1.52 -0.32 -9.56
C ARG A 56 -2.55 -0.17 -8.45
N PHE A 57 -3.43 -1.16 -8.33
CA PHE A 57 -4.20 -1.36 -7.12
C PHE A 57 -3.28 -1.87 -6.03
N ILE A 58 -3.27 -1.19 -4.89
CA ILE A 58 -2.56 -1.62 -3.67
C ILE A 58 -3.53 -2.16 -2.61
N TYR A 59 -4.83 -1.99 -2.83
CA TYR A 59 -5.90 -2.58 -2.04
C TYR A 59 -7.17 -2.74 -2.88
N VAL A 60 -7.89 -3.85 -2.66
CA VAL A 60 -9.24 -4.13 -3.18
C VAL A 60 -10.00 -4.83 -2.07
N GLY A 61 -11.15 -4.31 -1.65
CA GLY A 61 -11.92 -4.91 -0.57
C GLY A 61 -12.97 -3.99 0.05
N GLU A 62 -13.15 -4.09 1.36
CA GLU A 62 -14.14 -3.36 2.13
C GLU A 62 -13.78 -1.87 2.31
N ASN A 63 -14.78 -1.03 2.52
CA ASN A 63 -14.59 0.40 2.78
C ASN A 63 -13.66 0.70 3.97
N THR A 64 -13.75 -0.13 5.01
CA THR A 64 -13.00 0.04 6.25
C THR A 64 -11.51 -0.25 6.05
N GLY A 65 -11.15 -1.25 5.25
CA GLY A 65 -9.76 -1.61 5.00
C GLY A 65 -9.03 -0.59 4.11
N ALA A 66 -9.76 0.10 3.23
CA ALA A 66 -9.18 1.13 2.36
C ALA A 66 -8.63 2.34 3.14
N GLN A 67 -9.11 2.58 4.36
CA GLN A 67 -8.63 3.68 5.22
C GLN A 67 -7.16 3.53 5.62
N ALA A 68 -6.64 2.30 5.66
CA ALA A 68 -5.23 2.04 5.97
C ALA A 68 -4.25 2.61 4.93
N PHE A 69 -4.75 2.97 3.73
CA PHE A 69 -3.95 3.45 2.61
C PHE A 69 -4.10 4.96 2.37
N VAL A 70 -4.89 5.67 3.20
CA VAL A 70 -5.10 7.11 3.10
C VAL A 70 -3.97 7.85 3.83
N GLY A 71 -3.26 8.70 3.09
CA GLY A 71 -2.25 9.60 3.61
C GLY A 71 -2.55 11.07 3.25
N PRO A 72 -1.65 12.00 3.61
CA PRO A 72 -1.90 13.43 3.47
C PRO A 72 -2.22 13.92 2.06
N GLU A 73 -1.64 13.26 1.04
CA GLU A 73 -1.81 13.61 -0.37
C GLU A 73 -2.84 12.70 -1.10
N THR A 74 -3.46 11.76 -0.40
CA THR A 74 -4.42 10.82 -1.00
C THR A 74 -5.72 11.53 -1.34
N THR A 75 -6.18 11.41 -2.59
CA THR A 75 -7.52 11.87 -2.98
C THR A 75 -8.55 10.77 -2.80
N THR A 76 -9.55 10.98 -1.94
CA THR A 76 -10.63 10.02 -1.72
C THR A 76 -11.90 10.41 -2.49
N TYR A 77 -12.48 9.44 -3.21
CA TYR A 77 -13.71 9.57 -3.97
C TYR A 77 -14.78 8.67 -3.38
N ASN A 78 -15.86 9.25 -2.83
CA ASN A 78 -17.06 8.49 -2.51
C ASN A 78 -17.87 8.27 -3.80
N LEU A 79 -18.14 7.01 -4.12
CA LEU A 79 -18.84 6.61 -5.34
C LEU A 79 -20.38 6.61 -5.19
N ASP A 80 -20.94 6.77 -4.00
CA ASP A 80 -22.39 6.75 -3.72
C ASP A 80 -23.11 5.52 -4.28
N GLY A 81 -22.52 4.33 -4.12
CA GLY A 81 -23.06 3.06 -4.59
C GLY A 81 -22.96 2.83 -6.10
N LYS A 82 -22.27 3.71 -6.86
CA LYS A 82 -22.09 3.55 -8.31
C LYS A 82 -21.29 2.28 -8.64
N LEU A 83 -21.59 1.69 -9.80
CA LEU A 83 -20.93 0.49 -10.32
C LEU A 83 -19.57 0.84 -10.91
N VAL A 84 -18.56 0.03 -10.58
CA VAL A 84 -17.23 0.02 -11.22
C VAL A 84 -17.02 -1.34 -11.84
N ILE A 85 -16.60 -1.37 -13.10
CA ILE A 85 -16.22 -2.58 -13.84
C ILE A 85 -14.78 -2.45 -14.32
N PRO A 86 -14.08 -3.57 -14.60
CA PRO A 86 -12.79 -3.52 -15.26
C PRO A 86 -12.89 -2.81 -16.61
N GLY A 87 -11.80 -2.17 -17.02
CA GLY A 87 -11.71 -1.60 -18.37
C GLY A 87 -11.94 -2.69 -19.42
N LEU A 88 -12.70 -2.34 -20.48
CA LEU A 88 -12.94 -3.26 -21.57
C LEU A 88 -11.65 -3.46 -22.39
N VAL A 89 -11.35 -4.71 -22.73
CA VAL A 89 -10.19 -5.09 -23.56
C VAL A 89 -10.71 -5.75 -24.83
N ASP A 90 -10.34 -5.21 -25.99
CA ASP A 90 -10.59 -5.80 -27.29
C ASP A 90 -9.31 -6.48 -27.78
N ALA A 91 -9.39 -7.79 -28.06
CA ALA A 91 -8.26 -8.61 -28.47
C ALA A 91 -8.16 -8.80 -30.00
N HIS A 92 -9.08 -8.22 -30.78
CA HIS A 92 -9.23 -8.53 -32.21
C HIS A 92 -9.18 -7.29 -33.11
N THR A 93 -8.28 -6.35 -32.81
CA THR A 93 -7.97 -5.21 -33.70
C THR A 93 -6.71 -5.44 -34.53
#